data_AF-A0A960HN75-F1
#
_entry.id   AF-A0A960HN75-F1
#
_cell.length_a   1.000
_cell.length_b   1.000
_cell.length_c   1.000
_cell.angle_alpha   90.00
_cell.angle_beta   90.00
_cell.angle_gamma   90.00
#
_symmetry.space_group_name_H-M   'P 1'
#
loop_
_entity.id
_entity.type
_entity.pdbx_description
1 polymer ?
#
loop_
_entity_poly.entity_id
_entity_poly.type
_entity_poly.pdbx_seq_one_letter_code
_entity_poly.pdbx_strand_id
1 'polypeptide(L)' 'MRTGSDYTAALADDRAVYVDGQRVSDVADHPAFSGVVATMASLYDAAAREGSDLVDPETGQLGFFTVPRTWEQH' A
#
# COMPACT_ATOMS: atom_id res chain seq x y z
N MET A 1 3.55 11.68 -1.86
CA MET A 1 3.37 10.25 -1.53
C MET A 1 2.15 9.72 -2.29
N ARG A 2 2.08 8.41 -2.59
CA ARG A 2 0.87 7.80 -3.16
C ARG A 2 -0.28 7.86 -2.17
N THR A 3 -1.48 8.14 -2.67
CA THR A 3 -2.75 8.00 -1.93
C THR A 3 -3.22 6.54 -1.95
N GLY A 4 -4.24 6.22 -1.15
CA GLY A 4 -4.91 4.93 -1.18
C GLY A 4 -5.52 4.63 -2.55
N SER A 5 -6.08 5.64 -3.23
CA SER A 5 -6.59 5.48 -4.60
C SER A 5 -5.48 5.19 -5.61
N ASP A 6 -4.31 5.82 -5.46
CA ASP A 6 -3.15 5.52 -6.31
C ASP A 6 -2.65 4.09 -6.10
N TYR A 7 -2.66 3.60 -4.85
CA TYR A 7 -2.32 2.21 -4.53
C TYR A 7 -3.30 1.23 -5.17
N THR A 8 -4.61 1.45 -5.00
CA THR A 8 -5.64 0.59 -5.58
C THR A 8 -5.58 0.58 -7.11
N ALA A 9 -5.39 1.75 -7.74
CA ALA A 9 -5.23 1.85 -9.19
C ALA A 9 -3.99 1.07 -9.70
N ALA A 10 -2.91 1.05 -8.93
CA ALA A 10 -1.71 0.28 -9.27
C ALA A 10 -1.90 -1.25 -9.18
N LEU A 11 -3.00 -1.75 -8.61
CA LEU A 11 -3.35 -3.17 -8.63
C LEU A 11 -3.96 -3.62 -9.96
N ALA A 12 -4.45 -2.69 -10.76
CA ALA A 12 -4.97 -2.95 -12.11
C ALA A 12 -3.82 -3.06 -13.13
N ASP A 13 -2.97 -4.07 -12.95
CA ASP A 13 -1.87 -4.40 -13.85
C ASP A 13 -2.03 -5.82 -14.45
N ASP A 14 -1.06 -6.27 -15.25
CA ASP A 14 -1.11 -7.55 -15.95
C ASP A 14 -0.79 -8.77 -15.06
N ARG A 15 -0.86 -8.65 -13.73
CA ARG A 15 -0.61 -9.78 -12.82
C ARG A 15 -1.57 -10.94 -13.06
N ALA A 16 -1.05 -12.15 -12.88
CA ALA A 16 -1.82 -13.38 -12.94
C ALA A 16 -2.04 -13.90 -11.51
N VAL A 17 -3.17 -13.53 -10.91
CA VAL A 17 -3.60 -14.01 -9.59
C VAL A 17 -4.68 -15.07 -9.78
N TYR A 18 -4.59 -16.15 -9.02
CA TYR A 18 -5.55 -17.26 -9.06
C TYR A 18 -6.06 -17.57 -7.66
N VAL A 19 -7.37 -17.79 -7.54
CA VAL A 19 -8.04 -18.26 -6.32
C VAL A 19 -8.84 -19.49 -6.70
N ASP A 20 -8.62 -20.60 -6.00
CA ASP A 20 -9.28 -21.89 -6.28
C ASP A 20 -9.18 -22.33 -7.76
N GLY A 21 -8.01 -22.06 -8.38
CA GLY A 21 -7.73 -22.38 -9.77
C GLY A 21 -8.40 -21.46 -10.81
N GLN A 22 -9.17 -20.46 -10.38
CA GLN A 22 -9.78 -19.46 -11.26
C GLN A 22 -8.93 -18.19 -11.30
N ARG A 23 -8.75 -17.61 -12.50
CA ARG A 23 -8.04 -16.34 -12.65
C ARG A 23 -8.89 -15.20 -12.11
N VAL A 24 -8.30 -14.39 -11.23
CA VAL A 24 -8.91 -13.17 -10.71
C VAL A 24 -8.74 -12.05 -11.73
N SER A 25 -9.85 -11.45 -12.16
CA SER A 25 -9.86 -10.33 -13.10
C SER A 25 -9.59 -8.98 -12.44
N ASP A 26 -9.97 -8.84 -11.18
CA ASP A 26 -9.78 -7.64 -10.38
C ASP A 26 -9.39 -8.04 -8.96
N VAL A 27 -8.14 -7.75 -8.58
CA VAL A 27 -7.61 -8.09 -7.26
C VAL A 27 -8.09 -7.11 -6.19
N ALA A 28 -8.34 -5.85 -6.56
CA ALA A 28 -8.74 -4.82 -5.61
C ALA A 28 -10.11 -5.12 -5.01
N ASP A 29 -11.04 -5.57 -5.85
CA ASP A 29 -12.44 -5.82 -5.47
C ASP A 29 -12.75 -7.29 -5.17
N HIS A 30 -11.79 -8.20 -5.33
CA HIS A 30 -12.01 -9.62 -5.06
C HIS A 30 -12.29 -9.87 -3.56
N PRO A 31 -13.34 -10.62 -3.17
CA PRO A 31 -13.69 -10.85 -1.76
C PRO A 31 -12.55 -11.45 -0.90
N ALA A 32 -11.66 -12.23 -1.50
CA ALA A 32 -10.51 -12.82 -0.80
C ALA A 32 -9.41 -11.80 -0.45
N PHE A 33 -9.37 -10.64 -1.12
CA PHE A 33 -8.27 -9.67 -1.01
C PHE A 33 -8.74 -8.25 -0.62
N SER A 34 -10.01 -7.91 -0.86
CA SER A 34 -10.53 -6.55 -0.65
C SER A 34 -10.26 -6.00 0.76
N GLY A 35 -10.31 -6.85 1.79
CA GLY A 35 -9.99 -6.45 3.17
C GLY A 35 -8.53 -5.99 3.35
N VAL A 36 -7.56 -6.74 2.80
CA VAL A 36 -6.14 -6.34 2.88
C VAL A 36 -5.83 -5.16 1.97
N VAL A 37 -6.49 -5.10 0.80
CA VAL A 37 -6.37 -3.96 -0.12
C VAL A 37 -6.85 -2.68 0.56
N ALA A 38 -8.01 -2.70 1.21
CA ALA A 38 -8.54 -1.55 1.95
C ALA A 38 -7.63 -1.12 3.11
N THR A 39 -7.04 -2.09 3.82
CA THR A 39 -6.08 -1.82 4.90
C THR A 39 -4.84 -1.09 4.36
N MET A 40 -4.26 -1.60 3.27
CA MET A 40 -3.09 -0.97 2.65
C MET A 40 -3.42 0.39 2.03
N ALA A 41 -4.57 0.54 1.38
CA ALA A 41 -5.02 1.83 0.86
C ALA A 41 -5.14 2.88 1.97
N SER A 42 -5.72 2.50 3.12
CA SER A 42 -5.83 3.37 4.29
C SER A 42 -4.48 3.79 4.86
N LEU A 43 -3.47 2.90 4.81
CA LEU A 43 -2.10 3.23 5.19
C LEU A 43 -1.48 4.28 4.26
N TYR A 44 -1.67 4.14 2.95
CA TYR A 44 -1.21 5.14 1.98
C TYR A 44 -1.93 6.48 2.16
N ASP A 45 -3.24 6.48 2.42
CA ASP A 45 -3.98 7.71 2.72
C ASP A 45 -3.46 8.40 3.98
N ALA A 46 -3.18 7.64 5.05
CA ALA A 46 -2.60 8.19 6.28
C ALA A 46 -1.20 8.78 6.04
N ALA A 47 -0.40 8.13 5.20
CA ALA A 47 0.94 8.58 4.88
C ALA A 47 0.98 9.75 3.89
N ALA A 48 -0.05 9.91 3.05
CA ALA A 48 -0.21 11.05 2.15
C ALA A 48 -0.65 12.35 2.86
N ARG A 49 -1.02 12.30 4.15
CA ARG A 49 -1.35 13.50 4.92
C ARG A 49 -0.12 14.36 5.14
N GLU A 50 -0.32 15.68 5.14
CA GLU A 50 0.75 16.62 5.47
C GLU A 50 1.27 16.38 6.88
N GLY A 51 2.60 16.30 7.03
CA GLY A 51 3.25 16.04 8.32
C GLY A 51 3.05 14.63 8.87
N SER A 52 2.73 13.64 8.02
CA SER A 52 2.55 12.26 8.48
C SER A 52 3.86 11.64 8.97
N ASP A 53 3.84 11.14 10.21
CA ASP A 53 4.97 10.44 10.84
C ASP A 53 5.25 9.05 10.22
N LEU A 54 4.41 8.61 9.28
CA LEU A 54 4.60 7.37 8.53
C LEU A 54 5.60 7.52 7.38
N VAL A 55 6.05 8.74 7.10
CA VAL A 55 6.96 9.07 6.01
C VAL A 55 8.33 9.37 6.57
N ASP A 56 9.35 8.68 6.06
CA ASP A 56 10.72 9.04 6.37
C ASP A 56 11.05 10.39 5.68
N PRO A 57 11.45 11.42 6.45
CA PRO A 57 11.71 12.75 5.90
C PRO A 57 12.95 12.81 5.01
N GLU A 58 13.91 11.89 5.16
CA GLU A 58 15.13 11.83 4.34
C GLU A 58 14.86 11.22 2.98
N THR A 59 14.04 10.16 2.92
CA THR A 59 13.82 9.39 1.68
C THR A 59 12.51 9.74 0.98
N GLY A 60 11.55 10.33 1.71
CA GLY A 60 10.18 10.55 1.24
C GLY A 60 9.39 9.25 1.02
N GLN A 61 9.92 8.12 1.48
CA GLN A 61 9.29 6.80 1.41
C GLN A 61 8.53 6.52 2.71
N LEU A 62 7.69 5.49 2.69
CA LEU A 62 7.09 4.99 3.93
C LEU A 62 8.20 4.49 4.85
N GLY A 63 8.10 4.79 6.14
CA GLY A 63 9.11 4.41 7.14
C GLY A 63 9.41 2.92 7.12
N PHE A 64 8.40 2.07 6.89
CA PHE A 64 8.58 0.61 6.82
C PHE A 64 9.39 0.11 5.60
N PHE A 65 9.62 0.95 4.59
CA PHE A 65 10.53 0.66 3.47
C PHE A 65 11.93 1.23 3.65
N THR A 66 12.16 1.99 4.73
CA THR A 66 13.45 2.62 4.99
C THR A 66 14.20 1.83 6.06
N VAL A 67 15.53 1.71 5.89
CA VAL A 67 16.39 1.11 6.92
C VAL A 67 16.56 2.12 8.05
N PRO A 68 16.15 1.82 9.30
CA PRO A 68 16.30 2.74 10.40
C PRO A 68 17.78 2.98 10.70
N ARG A 69 18.14 4.26 10.90
CA ARG A 69 19.50 4.75 11.18
C ARG A 69 19.58 5.41 12.56
N THR A 70 18.46 5.86 13.10
CA THR A 70 18.33 6.46 14.42
C THR A 70 17.28 5.71 15.25
N TRP A 71 17.30 5.93 16.57
CA TRP A 71 16.39 5.27 17.48
C TRP A 71 14.97 5.85 17.46
N GLU A 72 14.83 7.09 17.02
CA GLU A 72 13.54 7.76 16.84
C GLU A 72 12.75 7.18 15.65
N GLN A 73 13.39 6.38 14.78
CA GLN A 73 12.77 5.69 13.65
C GLN A 73 12.20 4.29 14.01
N HIS A 74 12.30 3.85 15.27
CA HIS A 74 11.81 2.57 15.79
C HIS A 74 10.60 2.74 16.72
#